data_AF-A0A7Y8TGL5-F1
#
_entry.id   AF-A0A7Y8TGL5-F1
#
_cell.length_a   1.000
_cell.length_b   1.000
_cell.length_c   1.000
_cell.angle_alpha   90.00
_cell.angle_beta   90.00
_cell.angle_gamma   90.00
#
_symmetry.space_group_name_H-M   'P 1'
#
loop_
_entity.id
_entity.type
_entity.pdbx_description
1 polymer ?
#
loop_
_entity_poly.entity_id
_entity_poly.type
_entity_poly.pdbx_seq_one_letter_code
_entity_poly.pdbx_strand_id
1 'polypeptide(L)'
;MNTILSEIVDFKRIEIKERSLRHSIDLIHQCIPFSTKPVSLRERLSAEGASGIIAEFKQHSPSLGVINKEADVVRITTSYAAAGVSALSVLTESRYFGGSLDNFSIARQNNSCPMLQKDFFIDEYQIYEARALGADVILLIAAILTNEEVKKFAGIAASLGMESILEVHTEDELERLCDEVSLVGV
;
A
#
# COMPACT_ATOMS: atom_id res chain seq x y z
N MET A 1 -17.36 -21.30 3.15
CA MET A 1 -17.78 -20.19 4.04
C MET A 1 -17.12 -18.94 3.50
N ASN A 2 -17.88 -17.92 3.09
CA ASN A 2 -17.31 -16.62 2.70
C ASN A 2 -16.71 -15.96 3.94
N THR A 3 -15.44 -15.61 3.86
CA THR A 3 -14.76 -14.79 4.86
C THR A 3 -14.87 -13.32 4.46
N ILE A 4 -14.75 -12.39 5.41
CA ILE A 4 -14.68 -10.95 5.11
C ILE A 4 -13.59 -10.67 4.06
N LEU A 5 -12.47 -11.40 4.14
CA LEU A 5 -11.36 -11.32 3.20
C LEU A 5 -11.77 -11.68 1.77
N SER A 6 -12.55 -12.76 1.59
CA SER A 6 -13.07 -13.12 0.26
C SER A 6 -14.02 -12.05 -0.32
N GLU A 7 -14.85 -11.42 0.51
CA GLU A 7 -15.76 -10.36 0.05
C GLU A 7 -15.01 -9.09 -0.36
N ILE A 8 -13.96 -8.73 0.39
CA ILE A 8 -13.06 -7.62 0.04
C ILE A 8 -12.42 -7.88 -1.33
N VAL A 9 -11.87 -9.08 -1.53
CA VAL A 9 -11.21 -9.46 -2.79
C VAL A 9 -12.20 -9.44 -3.97
N ASP A 10 -13.41 -9.97 -3.79
CA ASP A 10 -14.44 -9.98 -4.83
C ASP A 10 -14.86 -8.56 -5.23
N PHE A 11 -15.04 -7.67 -4.25
CA PHE A 11 -15.33 -6.27 -4.53
C PHE A 11 -14.15 -5.57 -5.22
N LYS A 12 -12.91 -5.85 -4.77
CA LYS A 12 -11.70 -5.26 -5.33
C LYS A 12 -11.54 -5.57 -6.81
N ARG A 13 -11.89 -6.78 -7.26
CA ARG A 13 -11.90 -7.14 -8.70
C ARG A 13 -12.80 -6.23 -9.54
N ILE A 14 -13.96 -5.84 -9.00
CA ILE A 14 -14.88 -4.91 -9.66
C ILE A 14 -14.24 -3.51 -9.72
N GLU A 15 -13.72 -3.01 -8.61
CA GLU A 15 -13.06 -1.70 -8.54
C GLU A 15 -11.87 -1.59 -9.51
N ILE A 16 -11.04 -2.63 -9.60
CA ILE A 16 -9.89 -2.68 -10.52
C ILE A 16 -10.38 -2.62 -11.97
N LYS A 17 -11.39 -3.41 -12.33
CA LYS A 17 -11.94 -3.43 -13.69
C LYS A 17 -12.52 -2.07 -14.08
N GLU A 18 -13.23 -1.40 -13.18
CA GLU A 18 -13.77 -0.06 -13.45
C GLU A 18 -12.68 1.01 -13.57
N ARG A 19 -11.59 0.89 -12.80
CA ARG A 19 -10.46 1.84 -12.86
C ARG A 19 -9.60 1.61 -14.10
N SER A 20 -9.31 0.37 -14.48
CA SER A 20 -8.52 0.04 -15.67
C SER A 20 -9.20 0.44 -16.98
N LEU A 21 -10.53 0.51 -17.00
CA LEU A 21 -11.28 1.08 -18.13
C LEU A 21 -11.18 2.61 -18.22
N ARG A 22 -10.92 3.31 -17.11
CA ARG A 22 -10.83 4.78 -17.05
C ARG A 22 -9.39 5.29 -17.19
N HIS A 23 -8.42 4.57 -16.65
CA HIS A 23 -7.01 4.93 -16.71
C HIS A 23 -6.22 3.76 -17.29
N SER A 24 -5.82 3.88 -18.57
CA SER A 24 -4.95 2.91 -19.21
C SER A 24 -3.54 2.96 -18.62
N ILE A 25 -2.77 1.88 -18.81
CA ILE A 25 -1.35 1.83 -18.42
C ILE A 25 -0.56 2.98 -19.06
N ASP A 26 -0.86 3.34 -20.31
CA ASP A 26 -0.21 4.48 -20.98
C ASP A 26 -0.47 5.83 -20.30
N LEU A 27 -1.67 6.04 -19.75
CA LEU A 27 -1.99 7.23 -18.98
C LEU A 27 -1.30 7.21 -17.61
N ILE A 28 -1.23 6.03 -16.97
CA ILE A 28 -0.54 5.83 -15.68
C ILE A 28 0.96 6.17 -15.81
N HIS A 29 1.61 5.77 -16.91
CA HIS A 29 3.01 6.10 -17.16
C HIS A 29 3.29 7.60 -17.33
N GLN A 30 2.28 8.41 -17.66
CA GLN A 30 2.40 9.86 -17.82
C GLN A 30 2.26 10.62 -16.50
N CYS A 31 1.83 9.96 -15.42
CA CYS A 31 1.72 10.58 -14.11
C CYS A 31 3.10 11.00 -13.58
N ILE A 32 3.23 12.25 -13.12
CA ILE A 32 4.49 12.80 -12.60
C ILE A 32 5.14 11.88 -11.55
N PRO A 33 4.42 11.35 -10.54
CA PRO A 33 5.04 10.49 -9.56
C PRO A 33 5.67 9.25 -10.17
N PHE A 34 5.16 8.71 -11.29
CA PHE A 34 5.70 7.52 -11.94
C PHE A 34 7.18 7.65 -12.34
N SER A 35 7.59 8.87 -12.70
CA SER A 35 8.96 9.18 -13.14
C SER A 35 9.91 9.58 -12.00
N THR A 36 9.43 9.70 -10.76
CA THR A 36 10.30 10.03 -9.62
C THR A 36 11.07 8.80 -9.15
N LYS A 37 12.02 8.97 -8.22
CA LYS A 37 12.64 7.83 -7.52
C LYS A 37 11.85 7.55 -6.24
N PRO A 38 11.34 6.33 -6.01
CA PRO A 38 10.75 5.96 -4.73
C PRO A 38 11.73 6.09 -3.56
N VAL A 39 11.20 6.35 -2.37
CA VAL A 39 11.97 6.47 -1.12
C VAL A 39 11.98 5.13 -0.39
N SER A 40 13.16 4.52 -0.22
CA SER A 40 13.27 3.20 0.40
C SER A 40 12.85 3.20 1.87
N LEU A 41 11.87 2.36 2.21
CA LEU A 41 11.48 2.05 3.58
C LEU A 41 12.54 1.19 4.25
N ARG A 42 13.13 0.22 3.54
CA ARG A 42 14.20 -0.64 4.08
C ARG A 42 15.40 0.19 4.56
N GLU A 43 15.88 1.12 3.74
CA GLU A 43 16.95 2.05 4.12
C GLU A 43 16.53 2.90 5.33
N ARG A 44 15.28 3.40 5.32
CA ARG A 44 14.77 4.25 6.40
C ARG A 44 14.60 3.51 7.74
N LEU A 45 14.24 2.23 7.73
CA LEU A 45 14.16 1.39 8.92
C LEU A 45 15.55 0.98 9.45
N SER A 46 16.53 0.86 8.56
CA SER A 46 17.90 0.45 8.92
C SER A 46 18.79 1.62 9.34
N ALA A 47 18.33 2.86 9.15
CA ALA A 47 19.09 4.06 9.48
C ALA A 47 19.28 4.20 11.01
N GLU A 48 20.45 4.70 11.39
CA GLU A 48 20.74 5.02 12.79
C GLU A 48 19.74 6.06 13.33
N GLY A 49 19.15 5.78 14.49
CA GLY A 49 18.13 6.64 15.10
C GLY A 49 16.74 6.59 14.45
N ALA A 50 16.50 5.65 13.51
CA ALA A 50 15.16 5.43 12.99
C ALA A 50 14.19 5.02 14.11
N SER A 51 12.97 5.57 14.07
CA SER A 51 11.94 5.21 15.06
C SER A 51 11.46 3.77 14.93
N GLY A 52 11.57 3.18 13.73
CA GLY A 52 11.01 1.87 13.40
C GLY A 52 9.48 1.89 13.24
N ILE A 53 8.85 3.06 13.33
CA ILE A 53 7.39 3.20 13.34
C ILE A 53 6.89 3.48 11.92
N ILE A 54 5.96 2.64 11.44
CA ILE A 54 5.12 2.93 10.28
C ILE A 54 3.76 3.41 10.81
N ALA A 55 3.48 4.72 10.68
CA ALA A 55 2.25 5.30 11.22
C ALA A 55 1.11 5.25 10.21
N GLU A 56 -0.02 4.66 10.60
CA GLU A 56 -1.16 4.46 9.70
C GLU A 56 -2.20 5.58 9.81
N PHE A 57 -2.55 6.17 8.66
CA PHE A 57 -3.74 7.00 8.50
C PHE A 57 -4.93 6.10 8.14
N LYS A 58 -5.91 6.03 9.04
CA LYS A 58 -7.10 5.19 8.90
C LYS A 58 -8.33 5.88 9.52
N GLN A 59 -9.42 5.95 8.74
CA GLN A 59 -10.67 6.61 9.17
C GLN A 59 -11.71 5.60 9.68
N HIS A 60 -11.70 4.38 9.16
CA HIS A 60 -12.65 3.32 9.48
C HIS A 60 -11.94 1.96 9.56
N SER A 61 -12.46 1.03 10.36
CA SER A 61 -12.11 -0.38 10.25
C SER A 61 -13.33 -1.27 10.47
N PRO A 62 -13.37 -2.49 9.88
CA PRO A 62 -14.48 -3.42 10.08
C PRO A 62 -14.68 -3.82 11.55
N SER A 63 -13.59 -3.86 12.33
CA SER A 63 -13.58 -4.28 13.73
C SER A 63 -14.00 -3.19 14.71
N LEU A 64 -13.68 -1.92 14.45
CA LEU A 64 -13.91 -0.80 15.37
C LEU A 64 -14.96 0.18 14.88
N GLY A 65 -15.45 0.01 13.65
CA GLY A 65 -16.33 0.99 13.03
C GLY A 65 -15.57 2.27 12.69
N VAL A 66 -16.25 3.42 12.72
CA VAL A 66 -15.66 4.72 12.39
C VAL A 66 -14.69 5.12 13.50
N ILE A 67 -13.41 5.21 13.16
CA ILE A 67 -12.35 5.61 14.10
C ILE A 67 -12.31 7.12 14.22
N ASN A 68 -12.26 7.81 13.07
CA ASN A 68 -12.29 9.28 13.02
C ASN A 68 -12.79 9.76 11.65
N LYS A 69 -14.07 10.13 11.57
CA LYS A 69 -14.71 10.59 10.33
C LYS A 69 -14.18 11.94 9.83
N GLU A 70 -13.71 12.78 10.75
CA GLU A 70 -13.23 14.14 10.47
C GLU A 70 -11.69 14.21 10.46
N ALA A 71 -11.04 13.05 10.27
CA ALA A 71 -9.60 12.97 10.16
C ALA A 71 -9.11 13.73 8.93
N ASP A 72 -8.50 14.89 9.15
CA ASP A 72 -7.79 15.67 8.14
C ASP A 72 -6.49 14.94 7.76
N VAL A 73 -6.45 14.45 6.51
CA VAL A 73 -5.33 13.70 5.97
C VAL A 73 -4.03 14.50 5.98
N VAL A 74 -4.07 15.80 5.63
CA VAL A 74 -2.88 16.65 5.60
C VAL A 74 -2.37 16.84 7.01
N ARG A 75 -3.24 17.28 7.93
CA ARG A 75 -2.85 17.56 9.31
C ARG A 75 -2.26 16.32 9.99
N ILE A 76 -2.92 15.17 9.85
CA ILE A 76 -2.48 13.95 10.55
C ILE A 76 -1.19 13.40 9.96
N THR A 77 -1.11 13.26 8.63
CA THR A 77 0.08 12.67 7.99
C THR A 77 1.32 13.55 8.16
N THR A 78 1.18 14.87 8.04
CA THR A 78 2.29 15.81 8.29
C THR A 78 2.72 15.82 9.75
N SER A 79 1.79 15.66 10.70
CA SER A 79 2.12 15.52 12.13
C SER A 79 2.91 14.24 12.40
N TYR A 80 2.53 13.11 11.80
CA TYR A 80 3.29 11.87 11.89
C TYR A 80 4.69 12.00 11.28
N ALA A 81 4.80 12.59 10.08
CA ALA A 81 6.09 12.84 9.44
C ALA A 81 6.99 13.74 10.29
N ALA A 82 6.45 14.83 10.87
CA ALA A 82 7.17 15.72 11.77
C ALA A 82 7.61 15.03 13.08
N ALA A 83 6.87 14.02 13.53
CA ALA A 83 7.24 13.18 14.68
C ALA A 83 8.35 12.16 14.37
N GLY A 84 8.84 12.08 13.13
CA GLY A 84 9.99 11.23 12.79
C GLY A 84 9.66 9.75 12.55
N VAL A 85 8.45 9.45 12.08
CA VAL A 85 8.08 8.08 11.66
C VAL A 85 9.00 7.59 10.54
N SER A 86 9.25 6.29 10.49
CA SER A 86 10.01 5.66 9.41
C SER A 86 9.20 5.62 8.11
N ALA A 87 7.86 5.54 8.20
CA ALA A 87 6.98 5.68 7.05
C ALA A 87 5.55 6.05 7.46
N LEU A 88 4.79 6.47 6.46
CA LEU A 88 3.34 6.57 6.54
C LEU A 88 2.71 5.36 5.84
N SER A 89 1.67 4.80 6.45
CA SER A 89 0.76 3.85 5.82
C SER A 89 -0.57 4.58 5.58
N VAL A 90 -1.10 4.54 4.37
CA VAL A 90 -2.38 5.18 4.05
C VAL A 90 -3.32 4.14 3.44
N LEU A 91 -4.47 3.94 4.08
CA LEU A 91 -5.52 3.03 3.60
C LEU A 91 -6.16 3.59 2.33
N THR A 92 -6.22 2.77 1.28
CA THR A 92 -6.94 3.11 0.03
C THR A 92 -8.14 2.21 -0.25
N GLU A 93 -8.34 1.16 0.54
CA GLU A 93 -9.54 0.32 0.45
C GLU A 93 -10.77 1.13 0.92
N SER A 94 -11.74 1.29 0.02
CA SER A 94 -12.85 2.24 0.19
C SER A 94 -14.02 1.68 0.99
N ARG A 95 -14.41 0.43 0.77
CA ARG A 95 -15.71 -0.11 1.20
C ARG A 95 -15.72 -0.55 2.66
N TYR A 96 -14.63 -1.12 3.13
CA TYR A 96 -14.48 -1.71 4.45
C TYR A 96 -13.60 -0.87 5.37
N PHE A 97 -12.67 -0.08 4.83
CA PHE A 97 -11.75 0.77 5.61
C PHE A 97 -11.96 2.27 5.41
N GLY A 98 -12.87 2.69 4.54
CA GLY A 98 -13.16 4.10 4.28
C GLY A 98 -11.96 4.88 3.73
N GLY A 99 -10.99 4.18 3.15
CA GLY A 99 -9.83 4.75 2.50
C GLY A 99 -10.15 5.34 1.13
N SER A 100 -9.19 6.06 0.55
CA SER A 100 -9.32 6.56 -0.82
C SER A 100 -7.95 6.82 -1.44
N LEU A 101 -7.87 6.65 -2.77
CA LEU A 101 -6.69 7.05 -3.54
C LEU A 101 -6.43 8.56 -3.48
N ASP A 102 -7.49 9.35 -3.30
CA ASP A 102 -7.38 10.81 -3.14
C ASP A 102 -6.66 11.16 -1.84
N ASN A 103 -7.00 10.49 -0.72
CA ASN A 103 -6.27 10.66 0.55
C ASN A 103 -4.80 10.28 0.39
N PHE A 104 -4.51 9.20 -0.33
CA PHE A 104 -3.13 8.82 -0.62
C PHE A 104 -2.38 9.91 -1.40
N SER A 105 -2.99 10.42 -2.49
CA SER A 105 -2.41 11.47 -3.33
C SER A 105 -2.17 12.76 -2.55
N ILE A 106 -3.14 13.19 -1.73
CA ILE A 106 -3.04 14.38 -0.89
C ILE A 106 -1.93 14.19 0.15
N ALA A 107 -1.87 13.04 0.83
CA ALA A 107 -0.79 12.75 1.77
C ALA A 107 0.58 12.79 1.07
N ARG A 108 0.69 12.22 -0.13
CA ARG A 108 1.93 12.20 -0.91
C ARG A 108 2.40 13.58 -1.33
N GLN A 109 1.50 14.48 -1.69
CA GLN A 109 1.85 15.87 -2.03
C GLN A 109 2.40 16.66 -0.83
N ASN A 110 2.10 16.23 0.40
CA ASN A 110 2.45 16.96 1.63
C ASN A 110 3.57 16.28 2.45
N ASN A 111 4.07 15.12 2.03
CA ASN A 111 5.05 14.35 2.79
C ASN A 111 6.13 13.74 1.87
N SER A 112 7.37 13.69 2.35
CA SER A 112 8.52 13.15 1.61
C SER A 112 9.13 11.88 2.23
N CYS A 113 8.62 11.40 3.37
CA CYS A 113 9.02 10.11 3.94
C CYS A 113 8.44 8.95 3.14
N PRO A 114 8.95 7.71 3.27
CA PRO A 114 8.36 6.56 2.58
C PRO A 114 6.85 6.42 2.84
N MET A 115 6.08 6.10 1.81
CA MET A 115 4.64 5.84 1.90
C MET A 115 4.27 4.45 1.39
N LEU A 116 3.63 3.70 2.28
CA LEU A 116 2.96 2.44 2.01
C LEU A 116 1.52 2.70 1.57
N GLN A 117 1.15 2.22 0.38
CA GLN A 117 -0.26 2.06 0.01
C GLN A 117 -0.80 0.80 0.66
N LYS A 118 -1.64 0.97 1.67
CA LYS A 118 -2.29 -0.13 2.38
C LYS A 118 -3.61 -0.46 1.68
N ASP A 119 -3.59 -1.53 0.89
CA ASP A 119 -4.75 -2.05 0.15
C ASP A 119 -4.58 -3.56 -0.10
N PHE A 120 -5.58 -4.17 -0.72
CA PHE A 120 -5.61 -5.56 -1.14
C PHE A 120 -5.13 -5.63 -2.59
N PHE A 121 -3.83 -5.84 -2.80
CA PHE A 121 -3.25 -6.01 -4.12
C PHE A 121 -3.52 -7.43 -4.63
N ILE A 122 -4.28 -7.54 -5.73
CA ILE A 122 -4.70 -8.79 -6.37
C ILE A 122 -4.53 -8.76 -7.90
N ASP A 123 -4.07 -7.63 -8.46
CA ASP A 123 -3.86 -7.43 -9.89
C ASP A 123 -2.65 -6.52 -10.14
N GLU A 124 -1.88 -6.79 -11.19
CA GLU A 124 -0.70 -6.00 -11.56
C GLU A 124 -1.04 -4.54 -11.87
N TYR A 125 -2.24 -4.26 -12.39
CA TYR A 125 -2.72 -2.92 -12.65
C TYR A 125 -2.60 -2.02 -11.41
N GLN A 126 -2.93 -2.56 -10.23
CA GLN A 126 -2.87 -1.81 -8.97
C GLN A 126 -1.43 -1.38 -8.63
N ILE A 127 -0.43 -2.15 -9.05
CA ILE A 127 0.98 -1.86 -8.77
C ILE A 127 1.44 -0.66 -9.62
N TYR A 128 1.05 -0.64 -10.90
CA TYR A 128 1.29 0.52 -11.76
C TYR A 128 0.53 1.76 -11.27
N GLU A 129 -0.73 1.59 -10.85
CA GLU A 129 -1.55 2.66 -10.28
C GLU A 129 -0.92 3.21 -8.99
N ALA A 130 -0.48 2.33 -8.07
CA ALA A 130 0.22 2.71 -6.85
C ALA A 130 1.45 3.56 -7.15
N ARG A 131 2.24 3.15 -8.14
CA ARG A 131 3.42 3.90 -8.58
C ARG A 131 3.03 5.28 -9.10
N ALA A 132 1.97 5.40 -9.90
CA ALA A 132 1.49 6.68 -10.42
C ALA A 132 0.92 7.60 -9.34
N LEU A 133 0.43 7.06 -8.23
CA LEU A 133 0.02 7.82 -7.05
C LEU A 133 1.22 8.26 -6.18
N GLY A 134 2.41 7.72 -6.45
CA GLY A 134 3.64 8.02 -5.72
C GLY A 134 3.88 7.14 -4.49
N ALA A 135 3.32 5.93 -4.49
CA ALA A 135 3.67 4.93 -3.50
C ALA A 135 5.14 4.53 -3.60
N ASP A 136 5.76 4.34 -2.44
CA ASP A 136 7.11 3.80 -2.33
C ASP A 136 7.08 2.31 -1.98
N VAL A 137 6.01 1.88 -1.29
CA VAL A 137 5.83 0.52 -0.80
C VAL A 137 4.40 0.05 -1.06
N ILE A 138 4.25 -1.22 -1.42
CA ILE A 138 2.93 -1.88 -1.51
C ILE A 138 2.80 -3.01 -0.49
N LEU A 139 1.56 -3.34 -0.12
CA LEU A 139 1.23 -4.47 0.74
C LEU A 139 0.87 -5.70 -0.09
N LEU A 140 1.52 -6.83 0.16
CA LEU A 140 1.17 -8.14 -0.38
C LEU A 140 0.66 -8.99 0.76
N ILE A 141 -0.54 -9.55 0.66
CA ILE A 141 -1.15 -10.32 1.76
C ILE A 141 -1.07 -11.80 1.40
N ALA A 142 -0.30 -12.56 2.17
CA ALA A 142 -0.07 -13.99 1.91
C ALA A 142 -1.37 -14.80 1.91
N ALA A 143 -2.33 -14.45 2.78
CA ALA A 143 -3.62 -15.12 2.88
C ALA A 143 -4.51 -15.05 1.63
N ILE A 144 -4.26 -14.11 0.70
CA ILE A 144 -5.06 -13.94 -0.54
C ILE A 144 -4.27 -14.18 -1.82
N LEU A 145 -2.95 -14.37 -1.71
CA LEU A 145 -2.05 -14.51 -2.86
C LEU A 145 -1.42 -15.91 -2.88
N THR A 146 -1.23 -16.42 -4.09
CA THR A 146 -0.40 -17.59 -4.37
C THR A 146 1.09 -17.22 -4.38
N ASN A 147 1.97 -18.22 -4.28
CA ASN A 147 3.42 -18.01 -4.38
C ASN A 147 3.81 -17.34 -5.71
N GLU A 148 3.14 -17.72 -6.81
CA GLU A 148 3.37 -17.14 -8.14
C GLU A 148 2.95 -15.66 -8.19
N GLU A 149 1.80 -15.32 -7.59
CA GLU A 149 1.33 -13.93 -7.51
C GLU A 149 2.23 -13.08 -6.62
N VAL A 150 2.66 -13.56 -5.45
CA VAL A 150 3.59 -12.83 -4.59
C VAL A 150 4.89 -12.52 -5.34
N LYS A 151 5.48 -13.54 -5.98
CA LYS A 151 6.70 -13.36 -6.78
C LYS A 151 6.50 -12.37 -7.92
N LYS A 152 5.40 -12.51 -8.66
CA LYS A 152 5.07 -11.61 -9.77
C LYS A 152 4.89 -10.17 -9.29
N PHE A 153 4.08 -9.95 -8.25
CA PHE A 153 3.75 -8.62 -7.78
C PHE A 153 4.93 -7.93 -7.11
N ALA A 154 5.70 -8.64 -6.29
CA ALA A 154 6.95 -8.14 -5.72
C ALA A 154 7.96 -7.79 -6.82
N GLY A 155 8.09 -8.64 -7.85
CA GLY A 155 8.96 -8.38 -9.00
C GLY A 155 8.54 -7.15 -9.82
N ILE A 156 7.23 -6.93 -10.02
CA ILE A 156 6.74 -5.72 -10.69
C ILE A 156 7.04 -4.49 -9.83
N ALA A 157 6.76 -4.52 -8.52
CA ALA A 157 7.08 -3.43 -7.61
C ALA A 157 8.56 -3.07 -7.66
N ALA A 158 9.44 -4.08 -7.57
CA ALA A 158 10.89 -3.91 -7.66
C ALA A 158 11.32 -3.31 -9.01
N SER A 159 10.72 -3.74 -10.12
CA SER A 159 11.03 -3.19 -11.45
C SER A 159 10.62 -1.72 -11.61
N LEU A 160 9.65 -1.26 -10.82
CA LEU A 160 9.23 0.14 -10.71
C LEU A 160 10.00 0.93 -9.63
N GLY A 161 10.98 0.29 -8.98
CA GLY A 161 11.78 0.86 -7.89
C GLY A 161 11.07 0.94 -6.55
N MET A 162 9.85 0.40 -6.43
CA MET A 162 9.11 0.31 -5.17
C MET A 162 9.55 -0.91 -4.36
N GLU A 163 9.25 -0.89 -3.06
CA GLU A 163 9.42 -2.02 -2.16
C GLU A 163 8.08 -2.73 -1.90
N SER A 164 8.12 -3.94 -1.36
CA SER A 164 6.93 -4.68 -0.95
C SER A 164 7.05 -5.20 0.47
N ILE A 165 5.94 -5.16 1.21
CA ILE A 165 5.78 -5.84 2.51
C ILE A 165 4.89 -7.06 2.28
N LEU A 166 5.41 -8.26 2.56
CA LEU A 166 4.59 -9.47 2.63
C LEU A 166 4.02 -9.61 4.04
N GLU A 167 2.71 -9.42 4.17
CA GLU A 167 1.94 -9.64 5.39
C GLU A 167 1.59 -11.12 5.54
N VAL A 168 1.97 -11.71 6.68
CA VAL A 168 1.77 -13.12 7.03
C VAL A 168 1.16 -13.23 8.42
N HIS A 169 0.25 -14.18 8.62
CA HIS A 169 -0.41 -14.43 9.90
C HIS A 169 -0.17 -15.85 10.44
N THR A 170 0.38 -16.73 9.61
CA THR A 170 0.65 -18.13 9.93
C THR A 170 2.03 -18.56 9.44
N GLU A 171 2.56 -19.64 9.98
CA GLU A 171 3.84 -20.20 9.55
C GLU A 171 3.78 -20.70 8.10
N ASP A 172 2.67 -21.31 7.69
CA ASP A 172 2.44 -21.77 6.30
C ASP A 172 2.40 -20.60 5.30
N GLU A 173 1.99 -19.40 5.74
CA GLU A 173 2.02 -18.20 4.90
C GLU A 173 3.44 -17.72 4.62
N LEU A 174 4.41 -18.04 5.48
CA LEU A 174 5.82 -17.71 5.30
C LEU A 174 6.43 -18.39 4.07
N GLU A 175 5.88 -19.54 3.64
CA GLU A 175 6.32 -20.27 2.44
C GLU A 175 6.15 -19.46 1.14
N ARG A 176 5.34 -18.39 1.17
CA ARG A 176 5.18 -17.46 0.03
C ARG A 176 6.33 -16.45 -0.10
N LEU A 177 7.19 -16.35 0.90
CA LEU A 177 8.34 -15.45 0.87
C LEU A 177 9.27 -15.81 -0.29
N CYS A 178 9.68 -14.79 -1.05
CA CYS A 178 10.62 -14.91 -2.16
C CYS A 178 11.62 -13.74 -2.15
N ASP A 179 12.69 -13.86 -2.92
CA ASP A 179 13.81 -12.90 -2.95
C ASP A 179 13.38 -11.49 -3.40
N GLU A 180 12.29 -11.39 -4.18
CA GLU A 180 11.74 -10.13 -4.64
C GLU A 180 11.02 -9.34 -3.53
N VAL A 181 10.61 -9.99 -2.43
CA VAL A 181 9.96 -9.33 -1.29
C VAL A 181 10.98 -8.53 -0.48
N SER A 182 10.66 -7.28 -0.17
CA SER A 182 11.61 -6.38 0.50
C SER A 182 11.56 -6.50 2.02
N LEU A 183 10.36 -6.64 2.60
CA LEU A 183 10.13 -6.76 4.03
C LEU A 183 9.03 -7.79 4.33
N VAL A 184 9.04 -8.35 5.54
CA VAL A 184 7.98 -9.22 6.07
C VAL A 184 7.28 -8.50 7.22
N GLY A 185 5.95 -8.46 7.18
CA GLY A 185 5.10 -7.98 8.28
C GLY A 185 4.34 -9.15 8.89
N VAL A 186 4.32 -9.23 10.22
CA VAL A 186 3.66 -10.30 11.00
C VAL A 186 2.56 -9.70 11.87
#